data_AF-A0A447V6G2-F1
#
_entry.id   AF-A0A447V6G2-F1
#
_cell.length_a   1.000
_cell.length_b   1.000
_cell.length_c   1.000
_cell.angle_alpha   90.00
_cell.angle_beta   90.00
_cell.angle_gamma   90.00
#
_symmetry.space_group_name_H-M   'P 1'
#
loop_
_entity.id
_entity.type
_entity.pdbx_description
1 polymer ?
#
loop_
_entity_poly.entity_id
_entity_poly.type
_entity_poly.pdbx_seq_one_letter_code
_entity_poly.pdbx_strand_id
1 'polypeptide(L)'
;MNLTWAQVGCILKYTRPAWFAQTPPASHAYLMKKPGFYLSEEGYIARLRKELDLGEYSRFPLTWIMEAADDISYCVADLEDAVEKRIFSVEQLYQHLCDAWGEQKRGDLFELVVKDAWDKSRTNQMRRSAEDQFFMYLRVNTLNKLAPYAAQRFIDNLPAIYSGEFNHALLEDDSPFARLLELYKQVAVRQVFSHPDIEQLELQGYRVISGLLDIYSPLLELSTEDFTELVSKESLRRLPIASRLFHKLSTKHRLAYVEAVSALHPASLDFSVWEYYFRARLIQDYISGMTDLYAWDEYRRLMAVE
;
A
#
# COMPACT_ATOMS: atom_id res chain seq x y z
N MET A 1 -0.68 7.76 17.95
CA MET A 1 -2.07 7.25 18.01
C MET A 1 -2.34 6.36 19.21
N ASN A 2 -1.31 5.79 19.88
CA ASN A 2 -1.46 5.03 21.13
C ASN A 2 -2.57 3.94 21.09
N LEU A 3 -2.60 3.19 19.99
CA LEU A 3 -3.53 2.09 19.79
C LEU A 3 -3.04 0.84 20.53
N THR A 4 -3.90 -0.17 20.65
CA THR A 4 -3.52 -1.46 21.25
C THR A 4 -2.47 -2.17 20.39
N TRP A 5 -1.61 -2.97 21.02
CA TRP A 5 -0.59 -3.74 20.30
C TRP A 5 -1.20 -4.62 19.20
N ALA A 6 -2.33 -5.27 19.47
CA ALA A 6 -3.02 -6.10 18.49
C ALA A 6 -3.46 -5.29 17.26
N GLN A 7 -3.96 -4.07 17.45
CA GLN A 7 -4.37 -3.21 16.34
C GLN A 7 -3.17 -2.81 15.46
N VAL A 8 -2.02 -2.54 16.08
CA VAL A 8 -0.79 -2.22 15.33
C VAL A 8 -0.22 -3.48 14.66
N GLY A 9 -0.32 -4.65 15.30
CA GLY A 9 0.04 -5.93 14.69
C GLY A 9 -0.74 -6.21 13.40
N CYS A 10 -2.05 -5.92 13.37
CA CYS A 10 -2.89 -6.12 12.18
C CYS A 10 -2.45 -5.33 10.95
N ILE A 11 -1.78 -4.18 11.13
CA ILE A 11 -1.33 -3.33 10.01
C ILE A 11 0.11 -3.63 9.58
N LEU A 12 0.83 -4.50 10.30
CA LEU A 12 2.17 -4.96 9.91
C LEU A 12 2.06 -6.10 8.87
N LYS A 13 1.72 -5.73 7.63
CA LYS A 13 1.48 -6.68 6.52
C LYS A 13 2.70 -7.52 6.15
N TYR A 14 3.89 -6.92 6.20
CA TYR A 14 5.16 -7.57 5.88
C TYR A 14 6.14 -7.44 7.03
N THR A 15 7.15 -8.31 7.05
CA THR A 15 8.06 -8.44 8.19
C THR A 15 9.52 -8.22 7.82
N ARG A 16 9.83 -7.93 6.56
CA ARG A 16 11.19 -7.59 6.13
C ARG A 16 11.61 -6.20 6.65
N PRO A 17 12.75 -6.06 7.31
CA PRO A 17 13.34 -4.75 7.60
C PRO A 17 13.67 -4.00 6.30
N ALA A 18 13.46 -2.68 6.26
CA ALA A 18 13.76 -1.89 5.05
C ALA A 18 15.24 -1.91 4.63
N TRP A 19 16.15 -2.14 5.58
CA TRP A 19 17.59 -2.25 5.34
C TRP A 19 18.07 -3.67 5.04
N PHE A 20 17.15 -4.64 4.94
CA PHE A 20 17.49 -6.03 4.63
C PHE A 20 18.01 -6.15 3.19
N ALA A 21 19.31 -6.38 3.04
CA ALA A 21 19.99 -6.42 1.74
C ALA A 21 20.12 -7.83 1.13
N GLN A 22 19.90 -8.87 1.93
CA GLN A 22 20.06 -10.26 1.49
C GLN A 22 18.78 -10.78 0.82
N THR A 23 18.87 -11.94 0.18
CA THR A 23 17.69 -12.66 -0.28
C THR A 23 16.93 -13.19 0.95
N PRO A 24 15.62 -12.94 1.08
CA PRO A 24 14.83 -13.50 2.17
C PRO A 24 14.92 -15.04 2.19
N PRO A 25 14.97 -15.68 3.37
CA PRO A 25 14.98 -17.13 3.46
C PRO A 25 13.69 -17.70 2.87
N ALA A 26 13.78 -18.87 2.23
CA ALA A 26 12.63 -19.53 1.60
C ALA A 26 11.47 -19.75 2.58
N SER A 27 11.75 -19.94 3.87
CA SER A 27 10.75 -20.08 4.94
C SER A 27 9.89 -18.84 5.18
N HIS A 28 10.37 -17.64 4.80
CA HIS A 28 9.68 -16.37 5.03
C HIS A 28 9.59 -15.51 3.75
N ALA A 29 9.87 -16.08 2.57
CA ALA A 29 9.93 -15.34 1.31
C ALA A 29 8.66 -14.52 1.01
N TYR A 30 7.48 -15.03 1.36
CA TYR A 30 6.20 -14.31 1.20
C TYR A 30 6.04 -13.22 2.27
N LEU A 31 6.31 -13.55 3.54
CA LEU A 31 6.22 -12.59 4.66
C LEU A 31 7.21 -11.42 4.51
N MET A 32 8.34 -11.69 3.84
CA MET A 32 9.42 -10.74 3.56
C MET A 32 9.40 -10.23 2.10
N LYS A 33 8.28 -10.38 1.38
CA LYS A 33 8.13 -9.94 -0.02
C LYS A 33 8.43 -8.45 -0.19
N LYS A 34 7.98 -7.61 0.74
CA LYS A 34 8.21 -6.16 0.79
C LYS A 34 8.72 -5.72 2.16
N PRO A 35 9.35 -4.54 2.28
CA PRO A 35 9.65 -3.95 3.58
C PRO A 35 8.38 -3.72 4.39
N GLY A 36 8.41 -4.09 5.67
CA GLY A 36 7.31 -3.86 6.62
C GLY A 36 7.54 -2.70 7.58
N PHE A 37 8.80 -2.35 7.84
CA PHE A 37 9.17 -1.30 8.78
C PHE A 37 10.56 -0.71 8.47
N TYR A 38 10.79 0.53 8.87
CA TYR A 38 12.07 1.22 8.69
C TYR A 38 12.96 1.09 9.92
N LEU A 39 14.23 1.49 9.76
CA LEU A 39 15.24 1.43 10.82
C LEU A 39 14.85 2.28 12.04
N SER A 40 14.16 3.40 11.80
CA SER A 40 13.60 4.27 12.83
C SER A 40 12.60 3.55 13.74
N GLU A 41 11.92 2.52 13.26
CA GLU A 41 10.93 1.77 14.02
C GLU A 41 11.48 0.43 14.57
N GLU A 42 12.77 0.10 14.37
CA GLU A 42 13.34 -1.18 14.80
C GLU A 42 13.05 -1.49 16.27
N GLY A 43 13.32 -0.51 17.16
CA GLY A 43 13.06 -0.65 18.59
C GLY A 43 11.57 -0.80 18.93
N TYR A 44 10.70 -0.10 18.19
CA TYR A 44 9.25 -0.22 18.35
C TYR A 44 8.75 -1.61 17.93
N ILE A 45 9.21 -2.10 16.78
CA ILE A 45 8.84 -3.43 16.25
C ILE A 45 9.40 -4.53 17.16
N ALA A 46 10.61 -4.39 17.72
CA ALA A 46 11.13 -5.33 18.70
C ALA A 46 10.23 -5.42 19.95
N ARG A 47 9.72 -4.28 20.43
CA ARG A 47 8.74 -4.25 21.53
C ARG A 47 7.41 -4.86 21.11
N LEU A 48 6.88 -4.51 19.93
CA LEU A 48 5.63 -5.05 19.40
C LEU A 48 5.67 -6.58 19.29
N ARG A 49 6.79 -7.15 18.79
CA ARG A 49 6.98 -8.60 18.74
C ARG A 49 6.90 -9.24 20.13
N LYS A 50 7.54 -8.64 21.14
CA LYS A 50 7.48 -9.12 22.51
C LYS A 50 6.06 -9.09 23.09
N GLU A 51 5.32 -7.99 22.87
CA GLU A 51 3.98 -7.79 23.42
C GLU A 51 2.93 -8.70 22.75
N LEU A 52 3.22 -9.19 21.54
CA LEU A 52 2.36 -10.07 20.75
C LEU A 52 2.86 -11.51 20.64
N ASP A 53 3.95 -11.84 21.33
CA ASP A 53 4.62 -13.15 21.28
C ASP A 53 4.94 -13.63 19.85
N LEU A 54 5.50 -12.72 19.03
CA LEU A 54 5.85 -13.00 17.64
C LEU A 54 7.34 -13.36 17.51
N GLY A 55 7.61 -14.40 16.72
CA GLY A 55 8.96 -14.76 16.29
C GLY A 55 9.62 -13.71 15.39
N GLU A 56 10.92 -13.89 15.12
CA GLU A 56 11.64 -13.05 14.17
C GLU A 56 11.06 -13.25 12.76
N TYR A 57 10.69 -12.15 12.10
CA TYR A 57 10.00 -12.13 10.81
C TYR A 57 8.58 -12.77 10.78
N SER A 58 8.03 -13.16 11.94
CA SER A 58 6.66 -13.66 12.05
C SER A 58 5.63 -12.53 11.94
N ARG A 59 4.48 -12.85 11.35
CA ARG A 59 3.38 -11.90 11.13
C ARG A 59 2.24 -12.12 12.12
N PHE A 60 1.52 -11.05 12.47
CA PHE A 60 0.40 -11.14 13.41
C PHE A 60 -0.80 -11.88 12.79
N PRO A 61 -1.45 -12.84 13.49
CA PRO A 61 -2.46 -13.75 12.91
C PRO A 61 -3.63 -13.08 12.18
N LEU A 62 -4.16 -11.96 12.70
CA LEU A 62 -5.31 -11.30 12.08
C LEU A 62 -4.97 -10.54 10.78
N THR A 63 -3.68 -10.37 10.50
CA THR A 63 -3.19 -9.72 9.27
C THR A 63 -3.57 -10.51 8.03
N TRP A 64 -3.63 -11.85 8.10
CA TRP A 64 -4.06 -12.70 6.99
C TRP A 64 -5.54 -12.47 6.63
N ILE A 65 -6.40 -12.18 7.62
CA ILE A 65 -7.80 -11.85 7.37
C ILE A 65 -7.90 -10.48 6.67
N MET A 66 -7.15 -9.49 7.16
CA MET A 66 -7.09 -8.16 6.55
C MET A 66 -6.60 -8.24 5.10
N GLU A 67 -5.52 -8.99 4.85
CA GLU A 67 -4.96 -9.21 3.51
C GLU A 67 -5.94 -9.92 2.56
N ALA A 68 -6.67 -10.94 3.04
CA ALA A 68 -7.69 -11.58 2.21
C ALA A 68 -8.86 -10.65 1.88
N ALA A 69 -9.28 -9.80 2.83
CA ALA A 69 -10.33 -8.81 2.58
C ALA A 69 -9.89 -7.73 1.56
N ASP A 70 -8.63 -7.30 1.64
CA ASP A 70 -7.95 -6.40 0.70
C ASP A 70 -7.99 -7.00 -0.72
N ASP A 71 -7.48 -8.23 -0.89
CA ASP A 71 -7.47 -8.92 -2.19
C ASP A 71 -8.86 -9.09 -2.80
N ILE A 72 -9.88 -9.45 -2.01
CA ILE A 72 -11.25 -9.65 -2.52
C ILE A 72 -11.88 -8.33 -2.97
N SER A 73 -11.67 -7.25 -2.21
CA SER A 73 -12.38 -5.98 -2.41
C SER A 73 -11.84 -5.20 -3.60
N TYR A 74 -10.50 -5.06 -3.69
CA TYR A 74 -9.88 -4.23 -4.74
C TYR A 74 -10.08 -4.82 -6.14
N CYS A 75 -9.99 -6.14 -6.31
CA CYS A 75 -10.10 -6.77 -7.62
C CYS A 75 -11.44 -6.51 -8.33
N VAL A 76 -12.54 -6.40 -7.58
CA VAL A 76 -13.86 -6.08 -8.16
C VAL A 76 -14.04 -4.58 -8.34
N ALA A 77 -13.57 -3.78 -7.38
CA ALA A 77 -13.67 -2.32 -7.41
C ALA A 77 -12.92 -1.71 -8.60
N ASP A 78 -11.71 -2.18 -8.90
CA ASP A 78 -10.92 -1.65 -10.03
C ASP A 78 -11.62 -1.86 -11.39
N LEU A 79 -12.36 -2.96 -11.54
CA LEU A 79 -13.14 -3.26 -12.75
C LEU A 79 -14.41 -2.41 -12.84
N GLU A 80 -15.04 -2.14 -11.70
CA GLU A 80 -16.22 -1.27 -11.59
C GLU A 80 -15.88 0.18 -11.93
N ASP A 81 -14.80 0.69 -11.32
CA ASP A 81 -14.27 2.03 -11.58
C ASP A 81 -13.87 2.20 -13.05
N ALA A 82 -13.34 1.16 -13.69
CA ALA A 82 -12.99 1.20 -15.11
C ALA A 82 -14.22 1.36 -16.02
N VAL A 83 -15.34 0.71 -15.70
CA VAL A 83 -16.61 0.88 -16.42
C VAL A 83 -17.18 2.27 -16.14
N GLU A 84 -17.15 2.75 -14.89
CA GLU A 84 -17.61 4.10 -14.54
C GLU A 84 -16.81 5.19 -15.26
N LYS A 85 -15.48 5.01 -15.38
CA LYS A 85 -14.58 5.88 -16.15
C LYS A 85 -14.69 5.70 -17.67
N ARG A 86 -15.58 4.81 -18.14
CA ARG A 86 -15.82 4.52 -19.56
C ARG A 86 -14.59 4.05 -20.33
N ILE A 87 -13.67 3.36 -19.64
CA ILE A 87 -12.54 2.68 -20.29
C ILE A 87 -13.08 1.60 -21.24
N PHE A 88 -14.12 0.88 -20.80
CA PHE A 88 -14.90 -0.07 -21.58
C PHE A 88 -16.32 -0.21 -21.00
N SER A 89 -17.26 -0.74 -21.78
CA SER A 89 -18.61 -1.06 -21.30
C SER A 89 -18.64 -2.36 -20.49
N VAL A 90 -19.74 -2.60 -19.77
CA VAL A 90 -19.92 -3.85 -19.02
C VAL A 90 -19.97 -5.09 -19.93
N GLU A 91 -20.49 -4.97 -21.15
CA GLU A 91 -20.46 -6.03 -22.18
C GLU A 91 -19.02 -6.38 -22.56
N GLN A 92 -18.19 -5.35 -22.79
CA GLN A 92 -16.78 -5.53 -23.15
C GLN A 92 -16.01 -6.16 -21.99
N LEU A 93 -16.26 -5.72 -20.75
CA LEU A 93 -15.70 -6.34 -19.55
C LEU A 93 -16.05 -7.83 -19.47
N TYR A 94 -17.32 -8.19 -19.66
CA TYR A 94 -17.74 -9.59 -19.63
C TYR A 94 -17.01 -10.42 -20.70
N GLN A 95 -16.81 -9.87 -21.91
CA GLN A 95 -16.04 -10.54 -22.95
C GLN A 95 -14.56 -10.71 -22.56
N HIS A 96 -13.92 -9.67 -22.01
CA HIS A 96 -12.55 -9.76 -21.51
C HIS A 96 -12.38 -10.82 -20.42
N LEU A 97 -13.37 -10.93 -19.53
CA LEU A 97 -13.42 -11.98 -18.50
C LEU A 97 -13.57 -13.37 -19.13
N CYS A 98 -14.44 -13.53 -20.15
CA CYS A 98 -14.58 -14.79 -20.88
C CYS A 98 -13.27 -15.22 -21.55
N ASP A 99 -12.61 -14.29 -22.26
CA ASP A 99 -11.39 -14.54 -23.01
C ASP A 99 -10.23 -14.90 -22.09
N ALA A 100 -10.10 -14.19 -20.96
CA ALA A 100 -9.06 -14.45 -19.96
C ALA A 100 -9.30 -15.75 -19.17
N TRP A 101 -10.56 -16.17 -18.98
CA TRP A 101 -10.86 -17.45 -18.34
C TRP A 101 -10.56 -18.64 -19.25
N GLY A 102 -10.85 -18.52 -20.55
CA GLY A 102 -10.68 -19.59 -21.52
C GLY A 102 -11.83 -20.61 -21.48
N GLU A 103 -11.51 -21.91 -21.47
CA GLU A 103 -12.53 -22.97 -21.51
C GLU A 103 -13.40 -22.97 -20.25
N GLN A 104 -14.69 -22.69 -20.43
CA GLN A 104 -15.70 -22.68 -19.37
C GLN A 104 -16.28 -24.08 -19.18
N LYS A 105 -16.27 -24.57 -17.95
CA LYS A 105 -16.84 -25.89 -17.59
C LYS A 105 -18.08 -25.71 -16.75
N ARG A 106 -19.05 -26.59 -16.95
CA ARG A 106 -20.28 -26.57 -16.15
C ARG A 106 -19.95 -26.76 -14.66
N GLY A 107 -20.44 -25.86 -13.82
CA GLY A 107 -20.20 -25.80 -12.38
C GLY A 107 -18.88 -25.17 -11.96
N ASP A 108 -18.09 -24.61 -12.88
CA ASP A 108 -16.88 -23.87 -12.51
C ASP A 108 -17.21 -22.51 -11.87
N LEU A 109 -16.20 -21.89 -11.25
CA LEU A 109 -16.41 -20.61 -10.55
C LEU A 109 -16.78 -19.47 -11.51
N PHE A 110 -16.39 -19.54 -12.78
CA PHE A 110 -16.79 -18.53 -13.74
C PHE A 110 -18.29 -18.58 -14.00
N GLU A 111 -18.85 -19.78 -14.21
CA GLU A 111 -20.29 -19.96 -14.36
C GLU A 111 -21.04 -19.49 -13.11
N LEU A 112 -20.58 -19.93 -11.93
CA LEU A 112 -21.25 -19.66 -10.66
C LEU A 112 -21.14 -18.21 -10.17
N VAL A 113 -20.18 -17.43 -10.69
CA VAL A 113 -19.91 -16.07 -10.21
C VAL A 113 -20.14 -15.05 -11.31
N VAL A 114 -19.33 -15.09 -12.37
CA VAL A 114 -19.28 -14.06 -13.42
C VAL A 114 -20.47 -14.19 -14.36
N LYS A 115 -20.72 -15.40 -14.89
CA LYS A 115 -21.83 -15.64 -15.81
C LYS A 115 -23.18 -15.51 -15.12
N ASP A 116 -23.33 -16.03 -13.90
CA ASP A 116 -24.55 -15.83 -13.11
C ASP A 116 -24.85 -14.34 -12.87
N ALA A 117 -23.82 -13.52 -12.58
CA ALA A 117 -23.99 -12.07 -12.45
C ALA A 117 -24.43 -11.40 -13.77
N TRP A 118 -23.86 -11.83 -14.89
CA TRP A 118 -24.22 -11.38 -16.24
C TRP A 118 -25.66 -11.74 -16.64
N ASP A 119 -26.07 -12.99 -16.40
CA ASP A 119 -27.40 -13.44 -16.76
C ASP A 119 -28.48 -12.77 -15.89
N LYS A 120 -28.18 -12.53 -14.61
CA LYS A 120 -29.07 -11.81 -13.68
C LYS A 120 -29.21 -10.32 -14.02
N SER A 121 -28.14 -9.65 -14.45
CA SER A 121 -28.20 -8.22 -14.79
C SER A 121 -29.09 -7.93 -16.00
N ARG A 122 -29.28 -8.92 -16.88
CA ARG A 122 -30.09 -8.80 -18.11
C ARG A 122 -31.56 -9.18 -17.94
N THR A 123 -31.88 -9.96 -16.91
CA THR A 123 -33.24 -10.49 -16.69
C THR A 123 -34.05 -9.65 -15.72
N ASN A 124 -33.41 -8.85 -14.86
CA ASN A 124 -34.10 -8.08 -13.84
C ASN A 124 -34.59 -6.72 -14.37
N GLN A 125 -35.91 -6.55 -14.46
CA GLN A 125 -36.57 -5.30 -14.88
C GLN A 125 -36.55 -4.19 -13.81
N MET A 126 -35.68 -4.28 -12.80
CA MET A 126 -35.57 -3.27 -11.75
C MET A 126 -35.01 -1.95 -12.30
N ARG A 127 -35.36 -0.83 -11.64
CA ARG A 127 -35.04 0.57 -12.03
C ARG A 127 -33.53 0.94 -12.03
N ARG A 128 -32.62 -0.02 -11.85
CA ARG A 128 -31.16 0.20 -11.86
C ARG A 128 -30.58 -0.15 -13.23
N SER A 129 -29.48 0.50 -13.61
CA SER A 129 -28.80 0.20 -14.88
C SER A 129 -28.30 -1.25 -14.89
N ALA A 130 -28.13 -1.84 -16.08
CA ALA A 130 -27.60 -3.20 -16.22
C ALA A 130 -26.17 -3.31 -15.64
N GLU A 131 -25.39 -2.23 -15.71
CA GLU A 131 -24.05 -2.08 -15.13
C GLU A 131 -24.10 -2.22 -13.60
N ASP A 132 -24.95 -1.41 -12.93
CA ASP A 132 -25.12 -1.46 -11.46
C ASP A 132 -25.52 -2.87 -10.99
N GLN A 133 -26.41 -3.53 -11.74
CA GLN A 133 -26.88 -4.86 -11.39
C GLN A 133 -25.77 -5.90 -11.57
N PHE A 134 -24.99 -5.82 -12.66
CA PHE A 134 -23.86 -6.72 -12.90
C PHE A 134 -22.85 -6.64 -11.75
N PHE A 135 -22.38 -5.45 -11.39
CA PHE A 135 -21.39 -5.30 -10.31
C PHE A 135 -21.93 -5.67 -8.94
N MET A 136 -23.21 -5.36 -8.66
CA MET A 136 -23.87 -5.81 -7.44
C MET A 136 -23.85 -7.35 -7.33
N TYR A 137 -24.28 -8.07 -8.37
CA TYR A 137 -24.28 -9.53 -8.36
C TYR A 137 -22.87 -10.11 -8.38
N LEU A 138 -21.95 -9.54 -9.17
CA LEU A 138 -20.56 -9.97 -9.23
C LEU A 138 -19.90 -9.90 -7.85
N ARG A 139 -20.10 -8.79 -7.14
CA ARG A 139 -19.59 -8.58 -5.78
C ARG A 139 -20.19 -9.58 -4.79
N VAL A 140 -21.51 -9.74 -4.79
CA VAL A 140 -22.20 -10.68 -3.90
C VAL A 140 -21.76 -12.12 -4.16
N ASN A 141 -21.72 -12.54 -5.42
CA ASN A 141 -21.33 -13.88 -5.80
C ASN A 141 -19.87 -14.15 -5.46
N THR A 142 -18.97 -13.19 -5.72
CA THR A 142 -17.55 -13.28 -5.38
C THR A 142 -17.37 -13.42 -3.86
N LEU A 143 -18.02 -12.58 -3.05
CA LEU A 143 -17.96 -12.65 -1.59
C LEU A 143 -18.49 -13.99 -1.06
N ASN A 144 -19.63 -14.46 -1.57
CA ASN A 144 -20.25 -15.72 -1.16
C ASN A 144 -19.39 -16.96 -1.47
N LYS A 145 -18.42 -16.86 -2.39
CA LYS A 145 -17.48 -17.93 -2.70
C LYS A 145 -16.13 -17.75 -1.98
N LEU A 146 -15.55 -16.56 -2.05
CA LEU A 146 -14.20 -16.31 -1.54
C LEU A 146 -14.13 -16.13 -0.03
N ALA A 147 -15.11 -15.48 0.61
CA ALA A 147 -15.04 -15.24 2.04
C ALA A 147 -15.14 -16.54 2.86
N PRO A 148 -16.07 -17.48 2.59
CA PRO A 148 -16.08 -18.78 3.26
C PRO A 148 -14.82 -19.60 3.00
N TYR A 149 -14.26 -19.53 1.78
CA TYR A 149 -13.03 -20.21 1.43
C TYR A 149 -11.82 -19.65 2.20
N ALA A 150 -11.66 -18.33 2.28
CA ALA A 150 -10.63 -17.67 3.07
C ALA A 150 -10.76 -18.02 4.57
N ALA A 151 -11.98 -18.02 5.11
CA ALA A 151 -12.25 -18.41 6.49
C ALA A 151 -11.86 -19.88 6.75
N GLN A 152 -12.20 -20.79 5.85
CA GLN A 152 -11.81 -22.19 5.96
C GLN A 152 -10.28 -22.36 5.89
N ARG A 153 -9.62 -21.70 4.93
CA ARG A 153 -8.16 -21.70 4.81
C ARG A 153 -7.46 -21.18 6.06
N PHE A 154 -8.02 -20.14 6.69
CA PHE A 154 -7.52 -19.61 7.94
C PHE A 154 -7.62 -20.64 9.08
N ILE A 155 -8.75 -21.33 9.18
CA ILE A 155 -8.98 -22.37 10.21
C ILE A 155 -8.09 -23.59 9.96
N ASP A 156 -7.99 -24.06 8.71
CA ASP A 156 -7.20 -25.24 8.33
C ASP A 156 -5.70 -25.04 8.60
N ASN A 157 -5.22 -23.81 8.47
CA ASN A 157 -3.81 -23.44 8.67
C ASN A 157 -3.58 -22.68 9.99
N LEU A 158 -4.55 -22.74 10.91
CA LEU A 158 -4.51 -21.95 12.15
C LEU A 158 -3.22 -22.12 12.96
N PRO A 159 -2.61 -23.33 13.09
CA PRO A 159 -1.36 -23.46 13.83
C PRO A 159 -0.21 -22.61 13.26
N ALA A 160 -0.01 -22.63 11.94
CA ALA A 160 1.06 -21.87 11.27
C ALA A 160 0.75 -20.36 11.20
N ILE A 161 -0.53 -20.01 11.06
CA ILE A 161 -0.98 -18.62 11.11
C ILE A 161 -0.80 -18.05 12.51
N TYR A 162 -1.10 -18.84 13.55
CA TYR A 162 -0.96 -18.44 14.95
C TYR A 162 0.51 -18.26 15.35
N SER A 163 1.41 -19.15 14.92
CA SER A 163 2.86 -18.97 15.11
C SER A 163 3.44 -17.82 14.29
N GLY A 164 2.66 -17.33 13.32
CA GLY A 164 3.04 -16.22 12.45
C GLY A 164 3.97 -16.62 11.30
N GLU A 165 4.14 -17.91 11.04
CA GLU A 165 5.09 -18.48 10.09
C GLU A 165 4.43 -18.94 8.77
N PHE A 166 3.10 -18.78 8.62
CA PHE A 166 2.39 -19.18 7.40
C PHE A 166 2.83 -18.33 6.19
N ASN A 167 3.75 -18.87 5.41
CA ASN A 167 4.47 -18.18 4.34
C ASN A 167 3.70 -18.12 3.00
N HIS A 168 2.39 -17.93 3.06
CA HIS A 168 1.48 -17.81 1.91
C HIS A 168 0.31 -16.86 2.23
N ALA A 169 -0.35 -16.33 1.19
CA ALA A 169 -1.64 -15.68 1.35
C ALA A 169 -2.76 -16.71 1.57
N LEU A 170 -3.90 -16.27 2.10
CA LEU A 170 -5.09 -17.14 2.19
C LEU A 170 -5.69 -17.47 0.81
N LEU A 171 -5.43 -16.63 -0.19
CA LEU A 171 -6.03 -16.66 -1.52
C LEU A 171 -5.00 -16.76 -2.66
N GLU A 172 -3.76 -17.16 -2.37
CA GLU A 172 -2.70 -17.43 -3.35
C GLU A 172 -2.31 -18.92 -3.27
N ASP A 173 -3.11 -19.77 -3.92
CA ASP A 173 -2.86 -21.22 -4.04
C ASP A 173 -3.34 -21.76 -5.40
N ASP A 174 -3.22 -23.06 -5.64
CA ASP A 174 -3.66 -23.69 -6.90
C ASP A 174 -5.19 -23.92 -6.95
N SER A 175 -5.97 -23.26 -6.09
CA SER A 175 -7.42 -23.45 -6.05
C SER A 175 -8.15 -22.71 -7.17
N PRO A 176 -9.36 -23.17 -7.54
CA PRO A 176 -10.22 -22.39 -8.42
C PRO A 176 -10.51 -20.97 -7.92
N PHE A 177 -10.52 -20.77 -6.59
CA PHE A 177 -10.81 -19.49 -5.95
C PHE A 177 -9.70 -18.47 -6.20
N ALA A 178 -8.44 -18.88 -6.06
CA ALA A 178 -7.29 -18.07 -6.43
C ALA A 178 -7.29 -17.73 -7.93
N ARG A 179 -7.64 -18.70 -8.79
CA ARG A 179 -7.79 -18.48 -10.24
C ARG A 179 -8.84 -17.40 -10.56
N LEU A 180 -9.94 -17.32 -9.81
CA LEU A 180 -10.97 -16.29 -10.00
C LEU A 180 -10.45 -14.88 -9.66
N LEU A 181 -9.67 -14.74 -8.58
CA LEU A 181 -9.03 -13.45 -8.27
C LEU A 181 -7.98 -13.07 -9.29
N GLU A 182 -7.17 -14.05 -9.70
CA GLU A 182 -6.16 -13.86 -10.74
C GLU A 182 -6.79 -13.45 -12.07
N LEU A 183 -7.98 -13.98 -12.42
CA LEU A 183 -8.75 -13.52 -13.57
C LEU A 183 -9.04 -12.01 -13.49
N TYR A 184 -9.54 -11.52 -12.36
CA TYR A 184 -9.85 -10.10 -12.19
C TYR A 184 -8.59 -9.24 -12.28
N LYS A 185 -7.51 -9.65 -11.59
CA LYS A 185 -6.21 -8.97 -11.64
C LYS A 185 -5.66 -8.90 -13.08
N GLN A 186 -5.75 -10.00 -13.83
CA GLN A 186 -5.28 -10.05 -15.22
C GLN A 186 -6.06 -9.13 -16.15
N VAL A 187 -7.39 -9.07 -16.01
CA VAL A 187 -8.21 -8.15 -16.80
C VAL A 187 -7.92 -6.70 -16.43
N ALA A 188 -7.80 -6.38 -15.13
CA ALA A 188 -7.45 -5.04 -14.66
C ALA A 188 -6.09 -4.58 -15.20
N VAL A 189 -5.05 -5.43 -15.11
CA VAL A 189 -3.72 -5.11 -15.65
C VAL A 189 -3.74 -4.88 -17.16
N ARG A 190 -4.49 -5.70 -17.92
CA ARG A 190 -4.48 -5.64 -19.39
C ARG A 190 -5.34 -4.52 -19.96
N GLN A 191 -6.42 -4.14 -19.29
CA GLN A 191 -7.43 -3.24 -19.84
C GLN A 191 -7.59 -1.92 -19.06
N VAL A 192 -7.23 -1.89 -17.78
CA VAL A 192 -7.44 -0.73 -16.90
C VAL A 192 -6.11 0.00 -16.67
N PHE A 193 -5.10 -0.70 -16.14
CA PHE A 193 -3.81 -0.08 -15.80
C PHE A 193 -2.97 0.27 -17.04
N SER A 194 -3.24 -0.36 -18.18
CA SER A 194 -2.65 -0.07 -19.49
C SER A 194 -3.35 1.07 -20.25
N HIS A 195 -4.38 1.70 -19.66
CA HIS A 195 -5.09 2.77 -20.32
C HIS A 195 -4.22 4.05 -20.38
N PRO A 196 -4.09 4.73 -21.54
CA PRO A 196 -3.18 5.87 -21.69
C PRO A 196 -3.39 6.99 -20.67
N ASP A 197 -4.63 7.27 -20.27
CA ASP A 197 -4.91 8.30 -19.25
C ASP A 197 -4.40 7.89 -17.85
N ILE A 198 -4.41 6.59 -17.54
CA ILE A 198 -3.87 6.07 -16.27
C ILE A 198 -2.35 6.14 -16.30
N GLU A 199 -1.71 5.66 -17.37
CA GLU A 199 -0.26 5.77 -17.54
C GLU A 199 0.22 7.23 -17.51
N GLN A 200 -0.53 8.14 -18.14
CA GLN A 200 -0.22 9.57 -18.11
C GLN A 200 -0.29 10.14 -16.69
N LEU A 201 -1.30 9.77 -15.89
CA LEU A 201 -1.40 10.17 -14.49
C LEU A 201 -0.23 9.62 -13.65
N GLU A 202 0.18 8.37 -13.88
CA GLU A 202 1.34 7.77 -13.21
C GLU A 202 2.64 8.52 -13.54
N LEU A 203 2.87 8.87 -14.81
CA LEU A 203 4.02 9.66 -15.26
C LEU A 203 4.02 11.05 -14.64
N GLN A 204 2.85 11.70 -14.55
CA GLN A 204 2.69 12.99 -13.89
C GLN A 204 3.00 12.89 -12.40
N GLY A 205 2.45 11.88 -11.71
CA GLY A 205 2.72 11.63 -10.29
C GLY A 205 4.20 11.41 -10.03
N TYR A 206 4.88 10.60 -10.84
CA TYR A 206 6.32 10.40 -10.74
C TYR A 206 7.11 11.70 -10.89
N ARG A 207 6.75 12.54 -11.88
CA ARG A 207 7.43 13.83 -12.10
C ARG A 207 7.19 14.81 -10.95
N VAL A 208 5.97 14.86 -10.41
CA VAL A 208 5.59 15.71 -9.27
C VAL A 208 6.41 15.33 -8.04
N ILE A 209 6.42 14.05 -7.66
CA ILE A 209 7.14 13.59 -6.46
C ILE A 209 8.65 13.77 -6.61
N SER A 210 9.21 13.43 -7.78
CA SER A 210 10.64 13.64 -8.06
C SER A 210 11.01 15.12 -7.97
N GLY A 211 10.21 16.00 -8.58
CA GLY A 211 10.45 17.43 -8.55
C GLY A 211 10.32 18.03 -7.15
N LEU A 212 9.38 17.55 -6.32
CA LEU A 212 9.31 17.95 -4.91
C LEU A 212 10.57 17.54 -4.15
N LEU A 213 11.06 16.30 -4.33
CA LEU A 213 12.30 15.86 -3.69
C LEU A 213 13.49 16.74 -4.11
N ASP A 214 13.59 17.11 -5.39
CA ASP A 214 14.60 18.04 -5.89
C ASP A 214 14.47 19.43 -5.24
N ILE A 215 13.25 19.96 -5.10
CA ILE A 215 13.00 21.26 -4.46
C ILE A 215 13.44 21.27 -2.98
N TYR A 216 13.25 20.16 -2.26
CA TYR A 216 13.64 20.04 -0.85
C TYR A 216 15.09 19.57 -0.64
N SER A 217 15.80 19.17 -1.71
CA SER A 217 17.20 18.72 -1.64
C SER A 217 18.16 19.71 -0.93
N PRO A 218 18.00 21.05 -0.99
CA PRO A 218 18.89 21.96 -0.28
C PRO A 218 18.88 21.76 1.24
N LEU A 219 17.82 21.18 1.83
CA LEU A 219 17.79 20.82 3.25
C LEU A 219 18.68 19.61 3.56
N LEU A 220 18.76 18.66 2.64
CA LEU A 220 19.61 17.48 2.76
C LEU A 220 21.08 17.85 2.53
N GLU A 221 21.36 18.83 1.67
CA GLU A 221 22.73 19.28 1.34
C GLU A 221 23.41 20.10 2.45
N LEU A 222 22.67 20.58 3.45
CA LEU A 222 23.26 21.31 4.59
C LEU A 222 24.18 20.42 5.42
N SER A 223 25.23 21.01 6.00
CA SER A 223 26.03 20.32 7.02
C SER A 223 25.16 20.01 8.25
N THR A 224 25.57 19.03 9.05
CA THR A 224 24.90 18.72 10.32
C THR A 224 24.84 19.95 11.23
N GLU A 225 25.90 20.78 11.27
CA GLU A 225 25.94 22.01 12.06
C GLU A 225 24.93 23.04 11.55
N ASP A 226 24.90 23.30 10.25
CA ASP A 226 24.00 24.29 9.65
C ASP A 226 22.53 23.87 9.80
N PHE A 227 22.20 22.59 9.58
CA PHE A 227 20.85 22.08 9.75
C PHE A 227 20.42 22.10 11.23
N THR A 228 21.31 21.72 12.15
CA THR A 228 21.04 21.81 13.59
C THR A 228 20.82 23.26 14.04
N GLU A 229 21.63 24.20 13.54
CA GLU A 229 21.42 25.62 13.81
C GLU A 229 20.09 26.12 13.23
N LEU A 230 19.70 25.63 12.04
CA LEU A 230 18.42 25.98 11.43
C LEU A 230 17.24 25.49 12.28
N VAL A 231 17.29 24.24 12.76
CA VAL A 231 16.26 23.65 13.62
C VAL A 231 16.14 24.43 14.92
N SER A 232 17.25 24.87 15.52
CA SER A 232 17.22 25.61 16.80
C SER A 232 16.78 27.07 16.67
N LYS A 233 17.18 27.77 15.61
CA LYS A 233 16.87 29.20 15.42
C LYS A 233 15.64 29.46 14.57
N GLU A 234 15.06 28.42 13.97
CA GLU A 234 13.98 28.43 12.98
C GLU A 234 14.30 29.19 11.68
N SER A 235 15.21 30.17 11.69
CA SER A 235 15.55 30.98 10.52
C SER A 235 17.00 31.45 10.57
N LEU A 236 17.71 31.25 9.47
CA LEU A 236 19.10 31.65 9.30
C LEU A 236 19.21 32.64 8.15
N ARG A 237 19.59 33.89 8.46
CA ARG A 237 19.74 34.95 7.45
C ARG A 237 20.66 34.57 6.30
N ARG A 238 21.67 33.73 6.55
CA ARG A 238 22.64 33.25 5.56
C ARG A 238 22.08 32.13 4.66
N LEU A 239 21.00 31.45 5.08
CA LEU A 239 20.35 30.35 4.35
C LEU A 239 18.85 30.66 4.10
N PRO A 240 18.51 31.76 3.41
CA PRO A 240 17.13 32.24 3.32
C PRO A 240 16.18 31.26 2.60
N ILE A 241 16.69 30.47 1.65
CA ILE A 241 15.91 29.48 0.91
C ILE A 241 15.66 28.26 1.80
N ALA A 242 16.70 27.68 2.40
CA ALA A 242 16.57 26.55 3.32
C ALA A 242 15.65 26.87 4.49
N SER A 243 15.73 28.07 5.08
CA SER A 243 14.80 28.46 6.16
C SER A 243 13.34 28.45 5.73
N ARG A 244 13.03 28.96 4.52
CA ARG A 244 11.66 28.97 4.00
C ARG A 244 11.16 27.57 3.64
N LEU A 245 12.04 26.72 3.09
CA LEU A 245 11.72 25.32 2.82
C LEU A 245 11.45 24.56 4.13
N PHE A 246 12.28 24.77 5.15
CA PHE A 246 12.10 24.16 6.47
C PHE A 246 10.75 24.55 7.11
N HIS A 247 10.30 25.80 6.93
CA HIS A 247 8.98 26.25 7.41
C HIS A 247 7.80 25.57 6.71
N LYS A 248 7.98 25.07 5.48
CA LYS A 248 6.91 24.33 4.78
C LYS A 248 6.72 22.92 5.32
N LEU A 249 7.74 22.34 5.95
CA LEU A 249 7.63 21.03 6.58
C LEU A 249 6.63 21.09 7.74
N SER A 250 5.66 20.17 7.75
CA SER A 250 4.63 20.17 8.79
C SER A 250 5.25 20.03 10.18
N THR A 251 4.72 20.78 11.14
CA THR A 251 5.22 20.81 12.52
C THR A 251 5.32 19.40 13.14
N LYS A 252 4.35 18.52 12.87
CA LYS A 252 4.38 17.12 13.37
C LYS A 252 5.63 16.35 12.93
N HIS A 253 6.10 16.55 11.70
CA HIS A 253 7.29 15.86 11.18
C HIS A 253 8.56 16.49 11.75
N ARG A 254 8.61 17.82 11.85
CA ARG A 254 9.73 18.52 12.51
C ARG A 254 9.89 18.10 13.97
N LEU A 255 8.78 17.94 14.71
CA LEU A 255 8.80 17.43 16.08
C LEU A 255 9.31 15.99 16.16
N ALA A 256 8.89 15.11 15.26
CA ALA A 256 9.39 13.73 15.21
C ALA A 256 10.91 13.67 14.96
N TYR A 257 11.42 14.51 14.05
CA TYR A 257 12.86 14.67 13.84
C TYR A 257 13.58 15.13 15.13
N VAL A 258 13.08 16.19 15.77
CA VAL A 258 13.70 16.74 17.00
C VAL A 258 13.71 15.70 18.12
N GLU A 259 12.60 14.97 18.32
CA GLU A 259 12.50 13.91 19.32
C GLU A 259 13.52 12.79 19.05
N ALA A 260 13.59 12.30 17.81
CA ALA A 260 14.51 11.23 17.43
C ALA A 260 15.98 11.62 17.58
N VAL A 261 16.36 12.82 17.13
CA VAL A 261 17.75 13.31 17.23
C VAL A 261 18.13 13.65 18.67
N SER A 262 17.19 14.14 19.49
CA SER A 262 17.45 14.43 20.92
C SER A 262 17.70 13.17 21.74
N ALA A 263 17.23 12.01 21.29
CA ALA A 263 17.49 10.72 21.92
C ALA A 263 18.90 10.15 21.60
N LEU A 264 19.60 10.73 20.62
CA LEU A 264 20.96 10.33 20.25
C LEU A 264 21.99 10.91 21.23
N HIS A 265 23.12 10.23 21.38
CA HIS A 265 24.25 10.74 22.16
C HIS A 265 25.11 11.69 21.29
N PRO A 266 25.21 13.00 21.60
CA PRO A 266 25.86 13.97 20.71
C PRO A 266 27.36 13.73 20.47
N ALA A 267 28.05 13.06 21.39
CA ALA A 267 29.46 12.72 21.24
C ALA A 267 29.70 11.36 20.57
N SER A 268 28.64 10.70 20.08
CA SER A 268 28.79 9.44 19.35
C SER A 268 29.43 9.68 17.98
N LEU A 269 30.31 8.77 17.57
CA LEU A 269 31.01 8.85 16.28
C LEU A 269 30.05 8.70 15.08
N ASP A 270 28.88 8.10 15.30
CA ASP A 270 27.84 7.89 14.29
C ASP A 270 26.71 8.94 14.35
N PHE A 271 26.84 9.99 15.17
CA PHE A 271 25.79 11.00 15.34
C PHE A 271 25.37 11.63 14.01
N SER A 272 26.33 12.04 13.18
CA SER A 272 26.04 12.67 11.88
C SER A 272 25.34 11.72 10.90
N VAL A 273 25.62 10.42 10.98
CA VAL A 273 24.97 9.40 10.14
C VAL A 273 23.51 9.24 10.56
N TRP A 274 23.24 9.13 11.86
CA TRP A 274 21.88 9.03 12.38
C TRP A 274 21.07 10.31 12.20
N GLU A 275 21.68 11.47 12.44
CA GLU A 275 21.05 12.76 12.18
C GLU A 275 20.65 12.88 10.71
N TYR A 276 21.53 12.55 9.78
CA TYR A 276 21.22 12.56 8.35
C TYR A 276 20.12 11.54 7.98
N TYR A 277 20.14 10.34 8.57
CA TYR A 277 19.07 9.36 8.40
C TYR A 277 17.71 9.94 8.83
N PHE A 278 17.62 10.54 10.02
CA PHE A 278 16.38 11.16 10.49
C PHE A 278 15.99 12.40 9.68
N ARG A 279 16.97 13.15 9.17
CA ARG A 279 16.71 14.27 8.26
C ARG A 279 16.11 13.79 6.94
N ALA A 280 16.62 12.71 6.37
CA ALA A 280 16.03 12.09 5.17
C ALA A 280 14.61 11.56 5.47
N ARG A 281 14.40 10.95 6.64
CA ARG A 281 13.06 10.53 7.11
C ARG A 281 12.09 11.70 7.24
N LEU A 282 12.52 12.84 7.79
CA LEU A 282 11.72 14.05 7.89
C LEU A 282 11.17 14.49 6.51
N ILE A 283 12.03 14.49 5.48
CA ILE A 283 11.61 14.84 4.12
C ILE A 283 10.66 13.77 3.55
N GLN A 284 10.98 12.48 3.72
CA GLN A 284 10.11 11.38 3.27
C GLN A 284 8.73 11.45 3.92
N ASP A 285 8.66 11.64 5.25
CA ASP A 285 7.42 11.71 6.00
C ASP A 285 6.54 12.88 5.54
N TYR A 286 7.15 14.03 5.22
CA TYR A 286 6.45 15.19 4.69
C TYR A 286 5.88 14.92 3.28
N ILE A 287 6.70 14.39 2.37
CA ILE A 287 6.27 14.09 0.99
C ILE A 287 5.20 12.99 0.97
N SER A 288 5.41 11.88 1.70
CA SER A 288 4.41 10.79 1.76
C SER A 288 3.14 11.16 2.53
N GLY A 289 3.20 12.23 3.33
CA GLY A 289 2.05 12.76 4.07
C GLY A 289 1.13 13.64 3.23
N MET A 290 1.48 13.92 1.97
CA MET A 290 0.68 14.72 1.04
C MET A 290 -0.43 13.89 0.39
N THR A 291 -1.56 14.53 0.09
CA THR A 291 -2.52 13.98 -0.88
C THR A 291 -2.05 14.28 -2.30
N ASP A 292 -2.53 13.52 -3.28
CA ASP A 292 -2.17 13.68 -4.70
C ASP A 292 -2.35 15.14 -5.18
N LEU A 293 -3.50 15.74 -4.87
CA LEU A 293 -3.80 17.14 -5.21
C LEU A 293 -2.85 18.12 -4.51
N TYR A 294 -2.57 17.91 -3.22
CA TYR A 294 -1.68 18.81 -2.49
C TYR A 294 -0.25 18.72 -3.03
N ALA A 295 0.25 17.52 -3.31
CA ALA A 295 1.57 17.32 -3.91
C ALA A 295 1.67 17.99 -5.29
N TRP A 296 0.67 17.82 -6.14
CA TRP A 296 0.61 18.44 -7.45
C TRP A 296 0.60 19.96 -7.38
N ASP A 297 -0.27 20.53 -6.54
CA ASP A 297 -0.38 21.98 -6.37
C ASP A 297 0.89 22.57 -5.74
N GLU A 298 1.48 21.89 -4.75
CA GLU A 298 2.70 22.36 -4.10
C GLU A 298 3.88 22.36 -5.07
N TYR A 299 4.00 21.33 -5.90
CA TYR A 299 4.99 21.28 -6.98
C TYR A 299 4.81 22.46 -7.94
N ARG A 300 3.58 22.73 -8.40
CA ARG A 300 3.29 23.83 -9.33
C ARG A 300 3.61 25.20 -8.73
N ARG A 301 3.21 25.45 -7.47
CA ARG A 301 3.51 26.69 -6.74
C ARG A 301 5.01 26.91 -6.59
N LEU A 302 5.76 25.87 -6.22
CA LEU A 302 7.21 25.98 -6.01
C LEU A 302 8.00 26.09 -7.31
N MET A 303 7.42 25.62 -8.43
CA MET A 303 7.97 25.81 -9.78
C MET A 303 7.55 27.13 -10.44
N ALA A 304 6.74 27.96 -9.78
CA ALA A 304 6.23 29.24 -10.29
C ALA A 304 5.51 29.13 -11.64
N VAL A 305 4.72 28.06 -11.83
CA VAL A 305 3.91 27.81 -13.02
C VAL A 305 2.40 27.93 -12.73
N GLU A 306 2.06 28.63 -11.65
CA GLU A 306 0.71 28.95 -11.20
C GLU A 306 0.68 30.30 -10.47
#